data_AF-A0A975VZE7-F1
#
_entry.id   AF-A0A975VZE7-F1
#
_cell.length_a   1.000
_cell.length_b   1.000
_cell.length_c   1.000
_cell.angle_alpha   90.00
_cell.angle_beta   90.00
_cell.angle_gamma   90.00
#
_symmetry.space_group_name_H-M   'P 1'
#
loop_
_entity.id
_entity.type
_entity.pdbx_description
1 polymer ?
#
loop_
_entity_poly.entity_id
_entity_poly.type
_entity_poly.pdbx_seq_one_letter_code
_entity_poly.pdbx_strand_id
1 'polypeptide(L)'
;MNNTSSNNTPERLTVTITQAALNTSALPNGSKHFMSSDTVSDHVNEALDYLDEHTAPMGLTEADAMLVATGRLNWLLKAVRPSLSDTFTADEIRQLGTCLGAGPVSSPDISNLPGVVLDDLGIEPDAYASTSVAPLVDKLQALNALERLALADAIDRVCYCATDAVLPISEGFAKLGITLLENS
;
A
#
# COMPACT_ATOMS: atom_id res chain seq x y z
N MET A 1 -16.82 50.04 21.17
CA MET A 1 -17.72 49.56 20.10
C MET A 1 -16.92 49.64 18.81
N ASN A 2 -16.61 48.60 18.03
CA ASN A 2 -16.89 47.17 18.05
C ASN A 2 -15.65 46.47 17.49
N ASN A 3 -15.16 45.45 18.20
CA ASN A 3 -14.14 44.55 17.69
C ASN A 3 -14.88 43.43 16.96
N THR A 4 -15.00 43.48 15.64
CA THR A 4 -15.55 42.40 14.82
C THR A 4 -14.50 41.29 14.73
N SER A 5 -14.58 40.36 15.69
CA SER A 5 -13.89 39.08 15.61
C SER A 5 -14.54 38.29 14.48
N SER A 6 -13.87 38.22 13.33
CA SER A 6 -14.25 37.35 12.22
C SER A 6 -14.02 35.91 12.69
N ASN A 7 -15.09 35.22 13.08
CA ASN A 7 -15.08 33.77 13.24
C ASN A 7 -14.98 33.13 11.85
N ASN A 8 -13.79 33.16 11.26
CA ASN A 8 -13.46 32.33 10.12
C ASN A 8 -13.03 30.97 10.68
N THR A 9 -14.01 30.15 11.06
CA THR A 9 -13.76 28.72 11.19
C THR A 9 -13.45 28.23 9.77
N PRO A 10 -12.26 27.71 9.47
CA PRO A 10 -11.98 27.16 8.15
C PRO A 10 -13.01 26.04 7.88
N GLU A 11 -13.73 26.13 6.76
CA GLU A 11 -14.63 25.07 6.33
C GLU A 11 -13.80 23.78 6.17
N ARG A 12 -14.17 22.75 6.93
CA ARG A 12 -13.53 21.44 6.89
C ARG A 12 -13.61 20.89 5.46
N LEU A 13 -12.51 20.40 4.90
CA LEU A 13 -12.54 19.80 3.57
C LEU A 13 -13.48 18.60 3.61
N THR A 14 -14.60 18.70 2.89
CA THR A 14 -15.62 17.65 2.88
C THR A 14 -15.33 16.70 1.73
N VAL A 15 -14.45 15.73 1.94
CA VAL A 15 -14.20 14.67 0.94
C VAL A 15 -15.43 13.75 0.92
N THR A 16 -16.17 13.76 -0.20
CA THR A 16 -17.32 12.86 -0.37
C THR A 16 -16.80 11.49 -0.84
N ILE A 17 -16.36 10.65 0.10
CA ILE A 17 -16.09 9.24 -0.19
C ILE A 17 -17.44 8.55 -0.35
N THR A 18 -17.83 8.24 -1.58
CA THR A 18 -19.07 7.49 -1.82
C THR A 18 -18.90 6.06 -1.31
N GLN A 19 -19.93 5.52 -0.64
CA GLN A 19 -19.97 4.12 -0.18
C GLN A 19 -19.66 3.11 -1.31
N ALA A 20 -19.87 3.51 -2.57
CA ALA A 20 -19.49 2.75 -3.75
C ALA A 20 -17.97 2.56 -3.90
N ALA A 21 -17.14 3.58 -3.59
CA ALA A 21 -15.68 3.49 -3.64
C ALA A 21 -15.10 2.60 -2.54
N LEU A 22 -15.81 2.47 -1.41
CA LEU A 22 -15.47 1.53 -0.33
C LEU A 22 -15.84 0.07 -0.65
N ASN A 23 -16.74 -0.14 -1.61
CA ASN A 23 -17.28 -1.46 -1.97
C ASN A 23 -16.70 -2.05 -3.26
N THR A 24 -15.79 -1.36 -3.96
CA THR A 24 -15.32 -1.77 -5.31
C THR A 24 -14.22 -2.82 -5.36
N SER A 25 -13.71 -3.34 -4.25
CA SER A 25 -12.78 -4.49 -4.26
C SER A 25 -13.53 -5.83 -4.31
N ALA A 26 -14.35 -6.04 -5.34
CA ALA A 26 -14.79 -7.39 -5.68
C ALA A 26 -13.78 -8.01 -6.65
N LEU A 27 -12.69 -8.57 -6.11
CA LEU A 27 -11.77 -9.39 -6.88
C LEU A 27 -12.41 -10.75 -7.25
N PRO A 28 -12.01 -11.38 -8.38
CA PRO A 28 -12.68 -12.56 -8.93
C PRO A 28 -12.60 -13.84 -8.07
N ASN A 29 -11.75 -13.86 -7.04
CA ASN A 29 -11.53 -15.07 -6.23
C ASN A 29 -11.75 -14.76 -4.74
N GLY A 30 -12.97 -15.02 -4.27
CA GLY A 30 -13.36 -15.62 -2.97
C GLY A 30 -12.83 -15.11 -1.62
N SER A 31 -11.65 -14.52 -1.52
CA SER A 31 -10.99 -14.15 -0.27
C SER A 31 -11.45 -12.77 0.18
N LYS A 32 -12.50 -12.75 1.00
CA LYS A 32 -13.11 -11.55 1.55
C LYS A 32 -12.44 -11.15 2.87
N HIS A 33 -11.23 -10.58 2.83
CA HIS A 33 -10.74 -9.77 3.94
C HIS A 33 -11.38 -8.38 3.87
N PHE A 34 -12.65 -8.28 4.30
CA PHE A 34 -13.26 -6.98 4.53
C PHE A 34 -12.74 -6.42 5.87
N MET A 35 -12.06 -5.27 5.84
CA MET A 35 -11.98 -4.44 7.03
C MET A 35 -13.40 -4.15 7.52
N SER A 36 -13.61 -4.18 8.84
CA SER A 36 -14.88 -3.73 9.38
C SER A 36 -15.13 -2.27 8.99
N SER A 37 -16.40 -1.93 8.71
CA SER A 37 -16.84 -0.57 8.36
C SER A 37 -16.35 0.48 9.36
N ASP A 38 -16.21 0.10 10.62
CA ASP A 38 -15.83 0.98 11.72
C ASP A 38 -14.33 1.32 11.64
N THR A 39 -13.47 0.33 11.39
CA THR A 39 -12.02 0.53 11.25
C THR A 39 -11.64 1.37 10.03
N VAL A 40 -12.38 1.20 8.92
CA VAL A 40 -12.18 2.03 7.72
C VAL A 40 -12.58 3.48 8.00
N SER A 41 -13.67 3.68 8.75
CA SER A 41 -14.17 5.01 9.10
C SER A 41 -13.19 5.76 10.01
N ASP A 42 -12.55 5.07 10.96
CA ASP A 42 -11.55 5.65 11.85
C ASP A 42 -10.30 6.13 11.09
N HIS A 43 -9.75 5.30 10.19
CA HIS A 43 -8.60 5.69 9.37
C HIS A 43 -8.91 6.81 8.38
N VAL A 44 -10.14 6.86 7.85
CA VAL A 44 -10.60 7.97 7.02
C VAL A 44 -10.61 9.27 7.84
N ASN A 45 -11.10 9.24 9.07
CA ASN A 45 -11.11 10.43 9.93
C ASN A 45 -9.69 10.91 10.28
N GLU A 46 -8.77 10.01 10.61
CA GLU A 46 -7.36 10.36 10.86
C GLU A 46 -6.69 10.97 9.64
N ALA A 47 -6.93 10.41 8.45
CA ALA A 47 -6.40 10.94 7.20
C ALA A 47 -6.96 12.33 6.87
N LEU A 48 -8.26 12.56 7.13
CA LEU A 48 -8.91 13.85 6.95
C LEU A 48 -8.37 14.90 7.92
N ASP A 49 -8.21 14.56 9.20
CA ASP A 49 -7.65 15.47 10.20
C ASP A 49 -6.21 15.87 9.86
N TYR A 50 -5.40 14.91 9.42
CA TYR A 50 -4.05 15.19 8.92
C TYR A 50 -4.06 16.09 7.67
N LEU A 51 -4.95 15.82 6.70
CA LEU A 51 -5.10 16.65 5.51
C LEU A 51 -5.52 18.08 5.87
N ASP A 52 -6.51 18.25 6.74
CA ASP A 52 -6.97 19.56 7.22
C ASP A 52 -5.81 20.32 7.89
N GLU A 53 -5.09 19.69 8.82
CA GLU A 53 -3.95 20.32 9.51
C GLU A 53 -2.85 20.79 8.54
N HIS A 54 -2.61 20.02 7.47
CA HIS A 54 -1.48 20.25 6.57
C HIS A 54 -1.84 21.02 5.30
N THR A 55 -3.12 21.29 5.04
CA THR A 55 -3.58 21.96 3.80
C THR A 55 -4.50 23.15 4.05
N ALA A 56 -5.28 23.17 5.14
CA ALA A 56 -6.14 24.31 5.49
C ALA A 56 -5.35 25.62 5.70
N PRO A 57 -4.16 25.65 6.32
CA PRO A 57 -3.35 26.86 6.44
C PRO A 57 -2.85 27.41 5.09
N MET A 58 -2.86 26.59 4.05
CA MET A 58 -2.33 26.91 2.72
C MET A 58 -3.43 27.28 1.72
N GLY A 59 -4.71 27.20 2.12
CA GLY A 59 -5.86 27.53 1.26
C GLY A 59 -5.98 26.65 0.01
N LEU A 60 -5.49 25.41 0.08
CA LEU A 60 -5.48 24.49 -1.05
C LEU A 60 -6.89 23.97 -1.37
N THR A 61 -7.16 23.71 -2.65
CA THR A 61 -8.34 22.96 -3.04
C THR A 61 -8.20 21.49 -2.68
N GLU A 62 -9.30 20.73 -2.63
CA GLU A 62 -9.27 19.28 -2.43
C GLU A 62 -8.36 18.56 -3.44
N ALA A 63 -8.43 18.98 -4.72
CA ALA A 63 -7.58 18.42 -5.78
C ALA A 63 -6.09 18.70 -5.53
N ASP A 64 -5.74 19.91 -5.08
CA ASP A 64 -4.35 20.26 -4.76
C ASP A 64 -3.86 19.50 -3.51
N ALA A 65 -4.71 19.36 -2.50
CA ALA A 65 -4.42 18.57 -1.30
C ALA A 65 -4.15 17.10 -1.65
N MET A 66 -5.00 16.50 -2.49
CA MET A 66 -4.79 15.13 -2.99
C MET A 66 -3.49 15.00 -3.81
N LEU A 67 -3.16 15.99 -4.63
CA LEU A 67 -1.92 15.99 -5.40
C LEU A 67 -0.68 16.08 -4.49
N VAL A 68 -0.73 16.92 -3.46
CA VAL A 68 0.33 17.02 -2.44
C VAL A 68 0.47 15.71 -1.67
N ALA A 69 -0.64 15.11 -1.23
CA ALA A 69 -0.63 13.83 -0.52
C ALA A 69 -0.03 12.70 -1.38
N THR A 70 -0.48 12.59 -2.62
CA THR A 70 0.03 11.61 -3.60
C THR A 70 1.50 11.83 -3.89
N GLY A 71 1.91 13.10 -4.07
CA GLY A 71 3.31 13.47 -4.30
C GLY A 71 4.21 13.11 -3.11
N ARG A 72 3.77 13.39 -1.87
CA ARG A 72 4.48 13.02 -0.64
C ARG A 72 4.58 11.51 -0.48
N LEU A 73 3.50 10.77 -0.70
CA LEU A 73 3.51 9.31 -0.65
C LEU A 73 4.49 8.74 -1.69
N ASN A 74 4.40 9.16 -2.95
CA ASN A 74 5.31 8.69 -3.99
C ASN A 74 6.78 9.05 -3.70
N TRP A 75 7.05 10.21 -3.08
CA TRP A 75 8.39 10.58 -2.64
C TRP A 75 8.90 9.66 -1.52
N LEU A 76 8.07 9.39 -0.50
CA LEU A 76 8.40 8.46 0.59
C LEU A 76 8.70 7.06 0.06
N LEU A 77 7.84 6.53 -0.82
CA LEU A 77 8.05 5.21 -1.43
C LEU A 77 9.35 5.17 -2.23
N LYS A 78 9.62 6.18 -3.06
CA LYS A 78 10.90 6.27 -3.79
C LYS A 78 12.12 6.31 -2.87
N ALA A 79 12.04 6.98 -1.72
CA ALA A 79 13.13 7.04 -0.77
C ALA A 79 13.38 5.70 -0.05
N VAL A 80 12.35 4.87 0.08
CA VAL A 80 12.41 3.57 0.79
C VAL A 80 12.79 2.43 -0.13
N ARG A 81 12.34 2.42 -1.39
CA ARG A 81 12.61 1.34 -2.35
C ARG A 81 14.05 0.81 -2.36
N PRO A 82 15.11 1.64 -2.26
CA PRO A 82 16.48 1.13 -2.21
C PRO A 82 16.74 0.16 -1.05
N SER A 83 16.05 0.27 0.09
CA SER A 83 16.21 -0.66 1.23
C SER A 83 15.66 -2.07 0.95
N LEU A 84 14.83 -2.22 -0.10
CA LEU A 84 14.33 -3.51 -0.57
C LEU A 84 15.31 -4.23 -1.50
N SER A 85 16.37 -3.54 -1.93
CA SER A 85 17.38 -4.15 -2.82
C SER A 85 18.07 -5.31 -2.13
N ASP A 86 18.45 -6.31 -2.93
CA ASP A 86 19.19 -7.50 -2.47
C ASP A 86 18.49 -8.28 -1.34
N THR A 87 17.17 -8.09 -1.19
CA THR A 87 16.35 -8.78 -0.20
C THR A 87 15.54 -9.92 -0.82
N PHE A 88 14.94 -9.66 -1.98
CA PHE A 88 14.03 -10.61 -2.65
C PHE A 88 14.62 -11.11 -3.97
N THR A 89 14.39 -12.38 -4.27
CA THR A 89 14.64 -12.94 -5.61
C THR A 89 13.47 -12.68 -6.54
N ALA A 90 13.67 -12.84 -7.85
CA ALA A 90 12.60 -12.71 -8.84
C ALA A 90 11.47 -13.75 -8.64
N ASP A 91 11.80 -14.94 -8.14
CA ASP A 91 10.81 -15.99 -7.90
C ASP A 91 9.98 -15.72 -6.65
N GLU A 92 10.59 -15.18 -5.59
CA GLU A 92 9.88 -14.71 -4.39
C GLU A 92 8.90 -13.58 -4.74
N ILE A 93 9.32 -12.61 -5.56
CA ILE A 93 8.44 -11.54 -6.04
C ILE A 93 7.27 -12.10 -6.86
N ARG A 94 7.52 -13.09 -7.72
CA ARG A 94 6.45 -13.71 -8.52
C ARG A 94 5.46 -14.47 -7.63
N GLN A 95 5.96 -15.16 -6.61
CA GLN A 95 5.13 -15.83 -5.62
C GLN A 95 4.28 -14.81 -4.85
N LEU A 96 4.89 -13.74 -4.33
CA LEU A 96 4.18 -12.66 -3.63
C LEU A 96 3.10 -12.02 -4.49
N GLY A 97 3.42 -11.70 -5.75
CA GLY A 97 2.43 -11.20 -6.71
C GLY A 97 1.24 -12.14 -6.77
N THR A 98 1.48 -13.44 -7.00
CA THR A 98 0.42 -14.46 -7.07
C THR A 98 -0.45 -14.47 -5.81
N CYS A 99 0.15 -14.44 -4.61
CA CYS A 99 -0.59 -14.43 -3.34
C CYS A 99 -1.42 -13.16 -3.12
N LEU A 100 -0.95 -12.00 -3.60
CA LEU A 100 -1.67 -10.73 -3.47
C LEU A 100 -2.88 -10.61 -4.43
N GLY A 101 -2.96 -11.49 -5.43
CA GLY A 101 -4.05 -11.52 -6.40
C GLY A 101 -4.03 -10.37 -7.41
N ALA A 102 -4.84 -10.49 -8.47
CA ALA A 102 -4.83 -9.59 -9.62
C ALA A 102 -5.53 -8.23 -9.41
N GLY A 103 -5.32 -7.56 -8.28
CA GLY A 103 -5.80 -6.20 -8.11
C GLY A 103 -5.32 -5.51 -6.83
N PRO A 104 -5.95 -4.39 -6.46
CA PRO A 104 -5.38 -3.46 -5.51
C PRO A 104 -5.22 -4.11 -4.13
N VAL A 105 -3.98 -4.12 -3.63
CA VAL A 105 -3.65 -4.67 -2.32
C VAL A 105 -4.29 -3.79 -1.24
N SER A 106 -5.09 -4.40 -0.35
CA SER A 106 -5.75 -3.65 0.72
C SER A 106 -4.76 -3.28 1.83
N SER A 107 -5.04 -2.21 2.60
CA SER A 107 -4.17 -1.80 3.72
C SER A 107 -3.94 -2.90 4.77
N PRO A 108 -4.92 -3.74 5.13
CA PRO A 108 -4.69 -4.93 5.97
C PRO A 108 -3.70 -5.91 5.35
N ASP A 109 -3.83 -6.18 4.05
CA ASP A 109 -2.96 -7.12 3.35
C ASP A 109 -1.52 -6.63 3.36
N ILE A 110 -1.29 -5.32 3.18
CA ILE A 110 0.03 -4.70 3.29
C ILE A 110 0.60 -4.84 4.72
N SER A 111 -0.25 -4.67 5.73
CA SER A 111 0.18 -4.79 7.13
C SER A 111 0.51 -6.23 7.51
N ASN A 112 -0.13 -7.21 6.87
CA ASN A 112 -0.01 -8.64 7.17
C ASN A 112 0.45 -9.47 5.94
N LEU A 113 1.39 -8.95 5.13
CA LEU A 113 1.94 -9.69 4.00
C LEU A 113 2.39 -11.12 4.34
N PRO A 114 3.04 -11.40 5.49
CA PRO A 114 3.35 -12.77 5.91
C PRO A 114 2.10 -13.66 5.98
N GLY A 115 1.03 -13.19 6.62
CA GLY A 115 -0.22 -13.93 6.74
C GLY A 115 -0.89 -14.17 5.38
N VAL A 116 -0.88 -13.17 4.48
CA VAL A 116 -1.42 -13.33 3.12
C VAL A 116 -0.75 -14.48 2.37
N VAL A 117 0.57 -14.61 2.48
CA VAL A 117 1.31 -15.71 1.85
C VAL A 117 0.96 -17.06 2.48
N LEU A 118 0.86 -17.11 3.81
CA LEU A 118 0.53 -18.35 4.52
C LEU A 118 -0.89 -18.82 4.22
N ASP A 119 -1.86 -17.91 4.23
CA ASP A 119 -3.26 -18.17 3.96
C ASP A 119 -3.46 -18.66 2.51
N ASP A 120 -2.81 -18.02 1.53
CA ASP A 120 -2.87 -18.43 0.11
C ASP A 120 -2.29 -19.84 -0.12
N LEU A 121 -1.26 -20.21 0.65
CA LEU A 121 -0.63 -21.53 0.56
C LEU A 121 -1.26 -22.59 1.47
N GLY A 122 -2.26 -22.22 2.29
CA GLY A 122 -2.89 -23.11 3.26
C GLY A 122 -1.93 -23.61 4.34
N ILE A 123 -1.00 -22.76 4.79
CA ILE A 123 -0.01 -23.07 5.81
C ILE A 123 -0.41 -22.42 7.13
N GLU A 124 -0.52 -23.22 8.20
CA GLU A 124 -0.79 -22.69 9.53
C GLU A 124 0.40 -21.85 10.07
N PRO A 125 0.14 -20.72 10.76
CA PRO A 125 1.19 -19.84 11.27
C PRO A 125 2.18 -20.49 12.26
N ASP A 126 1.83 -21.60 12.91
CA ASP A 126 2.73 -22.34 13.80
C ASP A 126 3.58 -23.39 13.08
N ALA A 127 3.21 -23.75 11.84
CA ALA A 127 3.88 -24.76 11.04
C ALA A 127 4.87 -24.20 10.01
N TYR A 128 4.78 -22.90 9.70
CA TYR A 128 5.47 -22.32 8.53
C TYR A 128 6.99 -22.47 8.57
N ALA A 129 7.61 -22.44 9.75
CA ALA A 129 9.06 -22.49 9.92
C ALA A 129 9.70 -23.78 9.34
N SER A 130 8.90 -24.84 9.16
CA SER A 130 9.33 -26.11 8.57
C SER A 130 9.14 -26.22 7.05
N THR A 131 8.59 -25.18 6.42
CA THR A 131 8.21 -25.17 5.01
C THR A 131 9.24 -24.47 4.12
N SER A 132 9.17 -24.69 2.81
CA SER A 132 10.02 -24.02 1.84
C SER A 132 9.75 -22.51 1.72
N VAL A 133 8.62 -22.01 2.23
CA VAL A 133 8.28 -20.58 2.18
C VAL A 133 8.79 -19.81 3.40
N ALA A 134 9.35 -20.48 4.41
CA ALA A 134 9.88 -19.83 5.62
C ALA A 134 10.84 -18.67 5.32
N PRO A 135 11.82 -18.78 4.40
CA PRO A 135 12.72 -17.66 4.09
C PRO A 135 12.00 -16.42 3.57
N LEU A 136 10.96 -16.60 2.75
CA LEU A 136 10.15 -15.50 2.23
C LEU A 136 9.34 -14.84 3.36
N VAL A 137 8.69 -15.65 4.19
CA VAL A 137 7.88 -15.18 5.33
C VAL A 137 8.73 -14.39 6.31
N ASP A 138 9.93 -14.87 6.64
CA ASP A 138 10.86 -14.21 7.56
C ASP A 138 11.32 -12.84 7.02
N LYS A 139 11.61 -12.75 5.70
CA LYS A 139 11.92 -11.47 5.04
C LYS A 139 10.78 -10.47 5.17
N LEU A 140 9.54 -10.90 4.92
CA LEU A 140 8.35 -10.05 5.01
C LEU A 140 8.09 -9.57 6.46
N GLN A 141 8.32 -10.43 7.45
CA GLN A 141 8.19 -10.07 8.87
C GLN A 141 9.24 -9.02 9.27
N ALA A 142 10.45 -9.09 8.72
CA ALA A 142 11.52 -8.12 8.99
C ALA A 142 11.27 -6.72 8.41
N LEU A 143 10.41 -6.61 7.38
CA LEU A 143 10.07 -5.31 6.79
C LEU A 143 9.26 -4.45 7.77
N ASN A 144 9.59 -3.16 7.83
CA ASN A 144 8.75 -2.18 8.49
C ASN A 144 7.52 -1.81 7.63
N ALA A 145 6.57 -1.06 8.21
CA ALA A 145 5.32 -0.72 7.52
C ALA A 145 5.53 0.03 6.18
N LEU A 146 6.51 0.93 6.11
CA LEU A 146 6.79 1.71 4.92
C LEU A 146 7.48 0.88 3.83
N GLU A 147 8.33 -0.07 4.24
CA GLU A 147 8.95 -1.05 3.34
C GLU A 147 7.92 -2.02 2.76
N ARG A 148 6.97 -2.51 3.57
CA ARG A 148 5.85 -3.34 3.09
C ARG A 148 5.00 -2.59 2.07
N LEU A 149 4.69 -1.32 2.35
CA LEU A 149 3.95 -0.47 1.42
C LEU A 149 4.73 -0.22 0.11
N ALA A 150 6.03 0.03 0.20
CA ALA A 150 6.89 0.19 -0.98
C ALA A 150 7.00 -1.09 -1.81
N LEU A 151 7.05 -2.26 -1.16
CA LEU A 151 7.03 -3.56 -1.83
C LEU A 151 5.70 -3.82 -2.54
N ALA A 152 4.57 -3.58 -1.86
CA ALA A 152 3.24 -3.72 -2.46
C ALA A 152 3.05 -2.78 -3.67
N ASP A 153 3.41 -1.50 -3.55
CA ASP A 153 3.37 -0.54 -4.68
C ASP A 153 4.27 -0.99 -5.85
N ALA A 154 5.44 -1.55 -5.57
CA ALA A 154 6.33 -2.06 -6.60
C ALA A 154 5.76 -3.28 -7.32
N ILE A 155 5.19 -4.24 -6.58
CA ILE A 155 4.52 -5.41 -7.13
C ILE A 155 3.34 -4.96 -8.00
N ASP A 156 2.50 -4.05 -7.51
CA ASP A 156 1.35 -3.55 -8.29
C ASP A 156 1.79 -2.92 -9.61
N ARG A 157 2.81 -2.06 -9.57
CA ARG A 157 3.31 -1.38 -10.78
C ARG A 157 3.93 -2.33 -11.80
N VAL A 158 4.65 -3.34 -11.33
CA VAL A 158 5.40 -4.25 -12.21
C VAL A 158 4.55 -5.42 -12.70
N CYS A 159 3.73 -6.01 -11.81
CA CYS A 159 2.96 -7.21 -12.09
C CYS A 159 1.56 -6.90 -12.64
N TYR A 160 0.94 -5.77 -12.27
CA TYR A 160 -0.46 -5.49 -12.59
C TYR A 160 -0.68 -4.26 -13.48
N CYS A 161 0.15 -3.21 -13.36
CA CYS A 161 -0.01 -1.98 -14.14
C CYS A 161 0.89 -1.90 -15.39
N ALA A 162 1.69 -2.92 -15.70
CA ALA A 162 2.54 -2.92 -16.90
C ALA A 162 1.68 -3.03 -18.17
N THR A 163 1.31 -1.88 -18.77
CA THR A 163 0.42 -1.81 -19.95
C THR A 163 1.10 -2.13 -21.27
N ASP A 164 2.43 -2.04 -21.35
CA ASP A 164 3.16 -2.22 -22.61
C ASP A 164 4.44 -3.06 -22.38
N ALA A 165 4.45 -4.25 -23.00
CA ALA A 165 5.46 -5.30 -22.91
C ALA A 165 5.58 -6.01 -21.55
N VAL A 166 5.55 -7.35 -21.58
CA VAL A 166 5.92 -8.21 -20.45
C VAL A 166 7.42 -8.04 -20.20
N LEU A 167 7.78 -6.98 -19.48
CA LEU A 167 9.15 -6.80 -19.02
C LEU A 167 9.46 -7.92 -18.02
N PRO A 168 10.69 -8.48 -18.05
CA PRO A 168 11.14 -9.35 -16.97
C PRO A 168 10.95 -8.65 -15.62
N ILE A 169 10.50 -9.39 -14.59
CA ILE A 169 10.26 -8.85 -13.24
C ILE A 169 11.47 -8.04 -12.75
N SER A 170 12.68 -8.56 -12.94
CA SER A 170 13.92 -7.87 -12.56
C SER A 170 14.11 -6.52 -13.26
N GLU A 171 13.72 -6.39 -14.53
CA GLU A 171 13.79 -5.10 -15.25
C GLU A 171 12.73 -4.12 -14.75
N GLY A 172 11.52 -4.60 -14.45
CA GLY A 172 10.46 -3.79 -13.86
C GLY A 172 10.87 -3.21 -12.50
N PHE A 173 11.43 -4.04 -11.62
CA PHE A 173 11.93 -3.61 -10.32
C PHE A 173 13.14 -2.68 -10.44
N ALA A 174 14.05 -2.93 -11.39
CA ALA A 174 15.18 -2.04 -11.64
C ALA A 174 14.73 -0.62 -12.06
N LYS A 175 13.66 -0.49 -12.86
CA LYS A 175 13.06 0.82 -13.21
C LYS A 175 12.50 1.58 -12.00
N LEU A 176 12.17 0.87 -10.92
CA LEU A 176 11.72 1.45 -9.66
C LEU A 176 12.87 1.75 -8.68
N GLY A 177 14.10 1.38 -9.03
CA GLY A 177 15.29 1.55 -8.19
C GLY A 177 15.50 0.41 -7.18
N ILE A 178 14.97 -0.79 -7.48
CA ILE A 178 15.13 -1.99 -6.63
C ILE A 178 15.94 -3.03 -7.41
N THR A 179 17.05 -3.47 -6.84
CA THR A 179 17.84 -4.59 -7.36
C THR A 179 17.37 -5.89 -6.72
N LEU A 180 17.01 -6.90 -7.50
CA LEU A 180 16.63 -8.22 -6.98
C LEU A 180 17.87 -9.11 -6.81
N LEU A 181 17.82 -10.02 -5.84
CA LEU A 181 18.83 -11.07 -5.67
C LEU A 181 18.84 -12.00 -6.90
N GLU A 182 20.04 -12.35 -7.37
CA GLU A 182 20.20 -13.41 -8.36
C GLU A 182 19.87 -14.78 -7.74
N ASN A 183 19.12 -15.61 -8.47
CA ASN A 183 18.91 -16.99 -8.06
C ASN A 183 20.26 -17.73 -8.09
N SER A 184 20.74 -18.16 -6.92
CA SER A 184 21.93 -19.01 -6.78
C SER A 184 21.57 -20.48 -6.96
#